data_AF-A0A8T3SG50-F1
#
_entry.id   AF-A0A8T3SG50-F1
#
_cell.length_a   1.000
_cell.length_b   1.000
_cell.length_c   1.000
_cell.angle_alpha   90.00
_cell.angle_beta   90.00
_cell.angle_gamma   90.00
#
_symmetry.space_group_name_H-M   'P 1'
#
loop_
_entity.id
_entity.type
_entity.pdbx_description
1 polymer ?
#
loop_
_entity_poly.entity_id
_entity_poly.type
_entity_poly.pdbx_seq_one_letter_code
_entity_poly.pdbx_strand_id
1 'polypeptide(L)'
;MPSELVGEELLAAVESVWRERLGFELEAGAEQVGAEARERQAALSTLLSVVRSVVEADDSVDREGVERELADRAADERAGSADGVELLTLHRAKGLEWDAVFLPSLEEGLLPVAQAKDDEALLDEERRLLYVGLTRARVHLALSWAQERMSAGGKSQRRWMSRFVRDLTPSTGKAAAAGTKPHQAPRARQDRTPDGSNEDPVMAALRAWRLERARADAVPPYVIAHDTTLAAIVERSPRSLAELARVPGIGPAKLDKYGAEIVAILQQGR
;
A
#
# COMPACT_ATOMS: atom_id res chain seq x y z
N MET A 1 -24.72 31.34 -11.85
CA MET A 1 -25.19 30.56 -13.03
C MET A 1 -26.65 30.88 -13.22
N PRO A 2 -27.19 30.85 -14.45
CA PRO A 2 -28.64 30.92 -14.67
C PRO A 2 -29.34 29.81 -13.87
N SER A 3 -30.50 30.10 -13.30
CA SER A 3 -31.26 29.15 -12.47
C SER A 3 -32.01 28.08 -13.28
N GLU A 4 -32.06 28.23 -14.60
CA GLU A 4 -32.87 27.38 -15.50
C GLU A 4 -32.07 26.20 -16.09
N LEU A 5 -30.77 26.10 -15.81
CA LEU A 5 -29.93 25.04 -16.33
C LEU A 5 -30.22 23.72 -15.62
N VAL A 6 -30.41 22.67 -16.42
CA VAL A 6 -30.66 21.29 -15.96
C VAL A 6 -29.76 20.31 -16.69
N GLY A 7 -29.63 19.09 -16.15
CA GLY A 7 -29.00 17.97 -16.85
C GLY A 7 -27.58 18.24 -17.35
N GLU A 8 -27.27 17.82 -18.57
CA GLU A 8 -25.95 18.02 -19.20
C GLU A 8 -25.57 19.50 -19.36
N GLU A 9 -26.53 20.41 -19.57
CA GLU A 9 -26.25 21.84 -19.67
C GLU A 9 -25.76 22.42 -18.33
N LEU A 10 -26.35 21.96 -17.23
CA LEU A 10 -25.90 22.29 -15.88
C LEU A 10 -24.49 21.76 -15.62
N LEU A 11 -24.20 20.50 -16.00
CA LEU A 11 -22.88 19.89 -15.83
C LEU A 11 -21.79 20.68 -16.57
N ALA A 12 -22.04 21.02 -17.85
CA ALA A 12 -21.11 21.80 -18.66
C ALA A 12 -20.88 23.20 -18.06
N ALA A 13 -21.94 23.82 -17.54
CA ALA A 13 -21.89 25.13 -16.91
C ALA A 13 -21.07 25.12 -15.61
N VAL A 14 -21.23 24.10 -14.76
CA VAL A 14 -20.41 23.89 -13.55
C VAL A 14 -18.94 23.74 -13.91
N GLU A 15 -18.62 22.90 -14.89
CA GLU A 15 -17.25 22.69 -15.37
C GLU A 15 -16.62 24.01 -15.87
N SER A 16 -17.37 24.81 -16.64
CA SER A 16 -16.91 26.12 -17.13
C SER A 16 -16.60 27.08 -15.99
N VAL A 17 -17.51 27.20 -15.01
CA VAL A 17 -17.30 28.10 -13.87
C VAL A 17 -16.10 27.68 -13.03
N TRP A 18 -15.89 26.38 -12.83
CA TRP A 18 -14.75 25.91 -12.05
C TRP A 18 -13.43 26.12 -12.80
N ARG A 19 -13.39 25.95 -14.13
CA ARG A 19 -12.25 26.34 -14.94
C ARG A 19 -11.93 27.82 -14.80
N GLU A 20 -12.92 28.68 -15.04
CA GLU A 20 -12.74 30.14 -15.08
C GLU A 20 -12.43 30.75 -13.71
N ARG A 21 -13.09 30.29 -12.65
CA ARG A 21 -13.00 30.91 -11.31
C ARG A 21 -12.08 30.20 -10.34
N LEU A 22 -11.97 28.87 -10.46
CA LEU A 22 -11.21 28.05 -9.51
C LEU A 22 -9.92 27.49 -10.13
N GLY A 23 -9.67 27.77 -11.41
CA GLY A 23 -8.52 27.24 -12.14
C GLY A 23 -8.56 25.73 -12.27
N PHE A 24 -9.75 25.13 -12.33
CA PHE A 24 -9.89 23.68 -12.45
C PHE A 24 -9.37 23.18 -13.80
N GLU A 25 -8.54 22.14 -13.79
CA GLU A 25 -8.00 21.49 -14.98
C GLU A 25 -8.25 19.99 -14.87
N LEU A 26 -9.06 19.46 -15.79
CA LEU A 26 -9.47 18.06 -15.83
C LEU A 26 -8.29 17.09 -16.03
N GLU A 27 -7.20 17.56 -16.64
CA GLU A 27 -5.94 16.85 -16.81
C GLU A 27 -4.77 17.81 -16.52
N ALA A 28 -4.67 18.30 -15.27
CA ALA A 28 -3.52 19.09 -14.85
C ALA A 28 -2.22 18.32 -15.13
N GLY A 29 -1.32 18.93 -15.90
CA GLY A 29 0.00 18.37 -16.18
C GLY A 29 0.76 18.11 -14.87
N ALA A 30 1.37 16.93 -14.74
CA ALA A 30 2.05 16.49 -13.52
C ALA A 30 3.25 17.37 -13.10
N GLU A 31 3.68 18.31 -13.94
CA GLU A 31 4.98 18.98 -13.85
C GLU A 31 4.95 20.41 -13.30
N GLN A 32 3.80 21.05 -13.06
CA GLN A 32 3.78 22.47 -12.63
C GLN A 32 3.01 22.79 -11.34
N VAL A 33 2.51 21.80 -10.60
CA VAL A 33 1.57 22.06 -9.51
C VAL A 33 2.10 21.50 -8.18
N GLY A 34 2.27 22.38 -7.18
CA GLY A 34 2.61 22.02 -5.81
C GLY A 34 1.58 21.04 -5.22
N ALA A 35 1.96 20.32 -4.15
CA ALA A 35 1.12 19.24 -3.57
C ALA A 35 -0.31 19.71 -3.24
N GLU A 36 -0.44 20.89 -2.62
CA GLU A 36 -1.73 21.50 -2.26
C GLU A 36 -2.62 21.76 -3.49
N ALA A 37 -2.05 22.28 -4.57
CA ALA A 37 -2.84 22.56 -5.77
C ALA A 37 -3.22 21.26 -6.51
N ARG A 38 -2.41 20.19 -6.44
CA ARG A 38 -2.81 18.85 -6.92
C ARG A 38 -3.96 18.27 -6.11
N GLU A 39 -3.90 18.39 -4.79
CA GLU A 39 -4.98 17.96 -3.89
C GLU A 39 -6.28 18.72 -4.19
N ARG A 40 -6.18 20.04 -4.40
CA ARG A 40 -7.32 20.87 -4.82
C ARG A 40 -7.92 20.41 -6.16
N GLN A 41 -7.09 20.12 -7.17
CA GLN A 41 -7.57 19.60 -8.46
C GLN A 41 -8.28 18.24 -8.29
N ALA A 42 -7.73 17.34 -7.46
CA ALA A 42 -8.34 16.04 -7.18
C ALA A 42 -9.69 16.17 -6.46
N ALA A 43 -9.81 17.10 -5.50
CA ALA A 43 -11.06 17.38 -4.81
C ALA A 43 -12.13 17.92 -5.77
N LEU A 44 -11.78 18.89 -6.62
CA LEU A 44 -12.70 19.42 -7.65
C LEU A 44 -13.11 18.34 -8.65
N SER A 45 -12.18 17.51 -9.10
CA SER A 45 -12.50 16.37 -9.98
C SER A 45 -13.49 15.40 -9.33
N THR A 46 -13.36 15.15 -8.02
CA THR A 46 -14.26 14.27 -7.28
C THR A 46 -15.66 14.88 -7.21
N LEU A 47 -15.76 16.17 -6.87
CA LEU A 47 -17.04 16.88 -6.86
C LEU A 47 -17.71 16.86 -8.24
N LEU A 48 -16.95 17.08 -9.32
CA LEU A 48 -17.50 17.04 -10.69
C LEU A 48 -18.03 15.65 -11.04
N SER A 49 -17.36 14.59 -10.59
CA SER A 49 -17.85 13.21 -10.74
C SER A 49 -19.15 12.97 -9.99
N VAL A 50 -19.35 13.58 -8.83
CA VAL A 50 -20.62 13.50 -8.10
C VAL A 50 -21.72 14.23 -8.88
N VAL A 51 -21.47 15.46 -9.33
CA VAL A 51 -22.45 16.22 -10.14
C VAL A 51 -22.85 15.44 -11.39
N ARG A 52 -21.87 14.85 -12.10
CA ARG A 52 -22.12 13.98 -13.25
C ARG A 52 -23.03 12.80 -12.90
N SER A 53 -22.74 12.09 -11.81
CA SER A 53 -23.55 10.95 -11.37
C SER A 53 -24.99 11.33 -11.04
N VAL A 54 -25.23 12.55 -10.55
CA VAL A 54 -26.58 13.06 -10.24
C VAL A 54 -27.34 13.36 -11.53
N VAL A 55 -26.68 14.04 -12.48
CA VAL A 55 -27.24 14.33 -13.81
C VAL A 55 -27.54 13.05 -14.59
N GLU A 56 -26.66 12.04 -14.52
CA GLU A 56 -26.88 10.73 -15.16
C GLU A 56 -28.08 9.97 -14.56
N ALA A 57 -28.37 10.19 -13.27
CA ALA A 57 -29.51 9.57 -12.58
C ALA A 57 -30.83 10.31 -12.86
N ASP A 58 -30.78 11.63 -13.02
CA ASP A 58 -31.92 12.50 -13.32
C ASP A 58 -31.47 13.66 -14.24
N ASP A 59 -31.75 13.54 -15.53
CA ASP A 59 -31.42 14.56 -16.55
C ASP A 59 -32.24 15.85 -16.38
N SER A 60 -33.28 15.84 -15.54
CA SER A 60 -34.06 17.04 -15.20
C SER A 60 -33.56 17.76 -13.95
N VAL A 61 -32.51 17.26 -13.31
CA VAL A 61 -31.97 17.86 -12.08
C VAL A 61 -31.46 19.27 -12.34
N ASP A 62 -31.87 20.20 -11.48
CA ASP A 62 -31.41 21.58 -11.48
C ASP A 62 -30.29 21.81 -10.46
N ARG A 63 -29.80 23.05 -10.39
CA ARG A 63 -28.78 23.46 -9.42
C ARG A 63 -29.19 23.16 -7.98
N GLU A 64 -30.44 23.39 -7.60
CA GLU A 64 -30.90 23.19 -6.22
C GLU A 64 -30.95 21.71 -5.85
N GLY A 65 -31.31 20.85 -6.81
CA GLY A 65 -31.24 19.40 -6.68
C GLY A 65 -29.81 18.93 -6.43
N VAL A 66 -28.85 19.41 -7.21
CA VAL A 66 -27.42 19.10 -7.01
C VAL A 66 -26.90 19.61 -5.66
N GLU A 67 -27.24 20.85 -5.28
CA GLU A 67 -26.84 21.43 -3.99
C GLU A 67 -27.41 20.61 -2.81
N ARG A 68 -28.65 20.15 -2.92
CA ARG A 68 -29.30 19.29 -1.91
C ARG A 68 -28.62 17.95 -1.78
N GLU A 69 -28.35 17.25 -2.89
CA GLU A 69 -27.64 15.97 -2.87
C GLU A 69 -26.25 16.09 -2.22
N LEU A 70 -25.51 17.16 -2.55
CA LEU A 70 -24.21 17.42 -1.93
C LEU A 70 -24.34 17.70 -0.42
N ALA A 71 -25.37 18.43 0.00
CA ALA A 71 -25.63 18.72 1.40
C ALA A 71 -26.02 17.45 2.18
N ASP A 72 -26.87 16.60 1.61
CA ASP A 72 -27.32 15.34 2.20
C ASP A 72 -26.14 14.38 2.39
N ARG A 73 -25.30 14.20 1.36
CA ARG A 73 -24.05 13.41 1.47
C ARG A 73 -23.13 13.92 2.55
N ALA A 74 -22.96 15.24 2.65
CA ALA A 74 -22.12 15.83 3.68
C ALA A 74 -22.73 15.67 5.08
N ALA A 75 -24.05 15.64 5.21
CA ALA A 75 -24.73 15.35 6.48
C ALA A 75 -24.51 13.89 6.90
N ASP A 76 -24.65 12.95 5.96
CA ASP A 76 -24.42 11.52 6.19
C ASP A 76 -22.97 11.23 6.61
N GLU A 77 -21.99 11.86 5.96
CA GLU A 77 -20.57 11.71 6.32
C GLU A 77 -20.29 12.17 7.76
N ARG A 78 -20.96 13.25 8.21
CA ARG A 78 -20.81 13.77 9.58
C ARG A 78 -21.54 12.94 10.62
N ALA A 79 -22.70 12.36 10.26
CA ALA A 79 -23.50 11.57 11.17
C ALA A 79 -22.75 10.32 11.63
N GLY A 80 -22.02 9.66 10.71
CA GLY A 80 -21.26 8.44 10.97
C GLY A 80 -22.16 7.26 11.37
N SER A 81 -22.05 6.12 10.67
CA SER A 81 -22.79 4.92 11.09
C SER A 81 -21.97 4.11 12.10
N ALA A 82 -22.60 3.73 13.22
CA ALA A 82 -22.02 2.77 14.17
C ALA A 82 -22.13 1.32 13.68
N ASP A 83 -22.98 1.06 12.69
CA ASP A 83 -23.24 -0.26 12.12
C ASP A 83 -23.01 -0.19 10.61
N GLY A 84 -21.82 -0.59 10.16
CA GLY A 84 -21.42 -0.41 8.77
C GLY A 84 -19.96 -0.78 8.46
N VAL A 85 -19.58 -0.59 7.20
CA VAL A 85 -18.20 -0.78 6.72
C VAL A 85 -17.44 0.54 6.88
N GLU A 86 -16.31 0.49 7.58
CA GLU A 86 -15.42 1.64 7.71
C GLU A 86 -14.57 1.82 6.45
N LEU A 87 -14.73 2.97 5.78
CA LEU A 87 -13.86 3.40 4.69
C LEU A 87 -12.83 4.39 5.22
N LEU A 88 -11.56 3.98 5.22
CA LEU A 88 -10.46 4.75 5.77
C LEU A 88 -9.29 4.76 4.79
N THR A 89 -8.45 5.79 4.89
CA THR A 89 -7.14 5.78 4.26
C THR A 89 -6.18 4.88 5.06
N LEU A 90 -5.16 4.33 4.40
CA LEU A 90 -4.14 3.51 5.07
C LEU A 90 -3.49 4.22 6.27
N HIS A 91 -3.26 5.53 6.16
CA HIS A 91 -2.72 6.35 7.24
C HIS A 91 -3.64 6.40 8.47
N ARG A 92 -4.96 6.52 8.26
CA ARG A 92 -5.95 6.57 9.35
C ARG A 92 -6.19 5.21 10.00
N ALA A 93 -5.84 4.12 9.32
CA ALA A 93 -5.99 2.77 9.85
C ALA A 93 -4.93 2.38 10.91
N LYS A 94 -3.89 3.21 11.11
CA LYS A 94 -2.80 2.91 12.05
C LYS A 94 -3.33 2.76 13.48
N GLY A 95 -3.02 1.62 14.10
CA GLY A 95 -3.42 1.31 15.47
C GLY A 95 -4.83 0.72 15.60
N LEU A 96 -5.57 0.62 14.50
CA LEU A 96 -6.87 -0.05 14.44
C LEU A 96 -6.72 -1.46 13.85
N GLU A 97 -7.69 -2.33 14.09
CA GLU A 97 -7.74 -3.70 13.55
C GLU A 97 -9.19 -4.14 13.33
N TRP A 98 -9.41 -4.95 12.29
CA TRP A 98 -10.73 -5.50 11.94
C TRP A 98 -10.62 -6.98 11.61
N ASP A 99 -11.71 -7.72 11.76
CA ASP A 99 -11.76 -9.13 11.37
C ASP A 99 -11.61 -9.32 9.86
N ALA A 100 -12.09 -8.37 9.05
CA ALA A 100 -11.91 -8.36 7.60
C ALA A 100 -11.42 -7.00 7.10
N VAL A 101 -10.39 -7.00 6.24
CA VAL A 101 -9.86 -5.80 5.59
C VAL A 101 -9.78 -6.03 4.08
N PHE A 102 -10.27 -5.04 3.34
CA PHE A 102 -10.17 -4.98 1.88
C PHE A 102 -9.24 -3.84 1.52
N LEU A 103 -8.16 -4.14 0.79
CA LEU A 103 -7.24 -3.14 0.25
C LEU A 103 -7.47 -3.04 -1.27
N PRO A 104 -8.35 -2.13 -1.73
CA PRO A 104 -8.60 -1.94 -3.13
C PRO A 104 -7.51 -1.10 -3.80
N SER A 105 -7.49 -1.12 -5.13
CA SER A 105 -6.65 -0.25 -5.98
C SER A 105 -5.15 -0.32 -5.66
N LEU A 106 -4.64 -1.54 -5.43
CA LEU A 106 -3.21 -1.79 -5.32
C LEU A 106 -2.56 -1.79 -6.72
N GLU A 107 -2.36 -0.59 -7.24
CA GLU A 107 -1.96 -0.31 -8.61
C GLU A 107 -0.66 0.52 -8.65
N GLU A 108 0.18 0.30 -9.67
CA GLU A 108 1.32 1.19 -9.95
C GLU A 108 0.83 2.62 -10.20
N GLY A 109 1.47 3.58 -9.54
CA GLY A 109 1.09 4.99 -9.59
C GLY A 109 0.11 5.41 -8.49
N LEU A 110 -0.51 4.46 -7.78
CA LEU A 110 -1.34 4.69 -6.59
C LEU A 110 -0.68 4.18 -5.32
N LEU A 111 -0.26 2.91 -5.30
CA LEU A 111 0.52 2.33 -4.21
C LEU A 111 1.51 1.31 -4.80
N PRO A 112 2.78 1.67 -5.05
CA PRO A 112 3.38 2.96 -4.70
C PRO A 112 2.84 4.11 -5.54
N VAL A 113 2.76 5.30 -4.93
CA VAL A 113 2.47 6.54 -5.66
C VAL A 113 3.52 6.80 -6.74
N ALA A 114 3.11 7.40 -7.86
CA ALA A 114 3.98 7.60 -9.03
C ALA A 114 5.29 8.36 -8.68
N GLN A 115 5.23 9.26 -7.70
CA GLN A 115 6.36 10.07 -7.23
C GLN A 115 7.43 9.24 -6.53
N ALA A 116 7.06 8.10 -5.94
CA ALA A 116 8.01 7.22 -5.28
C ALA A 116 8.81 6.39 -6.29
N LYS A 117 8.40 6.29 -7.56
CA LYS A 117 8.95 5.32 -8.52
C LYS A 117 10.48 5.25 -8.57
N ASP A 118 11.15 6.40 -8.51
CA ASP A 118 12.61 6.55 -8.64
C ASP A 118 13.29 7.00 -7.33
N ASP A 119 12.55 7.05 -6.21
CA ASP A 119 13.05 7.41 -4.88
C ASP A 119 12.88 6.23 -3.91
N GLU A 120 13.99 5.56 -3.60
CA GLU A 120 13.99 4.37 -2.75
C GLU A 120 13.48 4.66 -1.33
N ALA A 121 13.77 5.84 -0.77
CA ALA A 121 13.32 6.18 0.57
C ALA A 121 11.79 6.36 0.60
N LEU A 122 11.22 6.98 -0.44
CA LEU A 122 9.77 7.09 -0.60
C LEU A 122 9.13 5.72 -0.88
N LEU A 123 9.77 4.85 -1.68
CA LEU A 123 9.27 3.48 -1.90
C LEU A 123 9.22 2.67 -0.61
N ASP A 124 10.24 2.79 0.22
CA ASP A 124 10.29 2.11 1.51
C ASP A 124 9.18 2.60 2.45
N GLU A 125 8.85 3.90 2.43
CA GLU A 125 7.72 4.44 3.19
C GLU A 125 6.38 3.92 2.67
N GLU A 126 6.17 3.91 1.35
CA GLU A 126 4.97 3.35 0.73
C GLU A 126 4.83 1.84 1.00
N ARG A 127 5.95 1.12 1.06
CA ARG A 127 5.99 -0.31 1.45
C ARG A 127 5.60 -0.50 2.91
N ARG A 128 6.04 0.39 3.80
CA ARG A 128 5.60 0.41 5.22
C ARG A 128 4.11 0.71 5.32
N LEU A 129 3.60 1.61 4.49
CA LEU A 129 2.18 1.94 4.44
C LEU A 129 1.34 0.73 4.03
N LEU A 130 1.78 -0.03 3.02
CA LEU A 130 1.14 -1.30 2.67
C LEU A 130 1.21 -2.29 3.84
N TYR A 131 2.37 -2.47 4.47
CA TYR A 131 2.52 -3.36 5.61
C TYR A 131 1.55 -3.02 6.76
N VAL A 132 1.36 -1.73 7.05
CA VAL A 132 0.34 -1.28 8.00
C VAL A 132 -1.03 -1.80 7.56
N GLY A 133 -1.44 -1.56 6.32
CA GLY A 133 -2.71 -2.05 5.76
C GLY A 133 -2.91 -3.56 5.90
N LEU A 134 -1.90 -4.35 5.50
CA LEU A 134 -1.95 -5.82 5.56
C LEU A 134 -2.16 -6.31 7.00
N THR A 135 -1.50 -5.68 7.97
CA THR A 135 -1.54 -6.08 9.38
C THR A 135 -2.77 -5.55 10.13
N ARG A 136 -3.66 -4.80 9.48
CA ARG A 136 -4.94 -4.41 10.10
C ARG A 136 -5.96 -5.56 10.10
N ALA A 137 -5.74 -6.58 9.26
CA ALA A 137 -6.61 -7.73 9.14
C ALA A 137 -6.30 -8.79 10.21
N ARG A 138 -7.30 -9.18 10.99
CA ARG A 138 -7.18 -10.27 11.97
C ARG A 138 -7.48 -11.65 11.37
N VAL A 139 -8.45 -11.74 10.46
CA VAL A 139 -8.93 -13.03 9.92
C VAL A 139 -8.94 -13.05 8.39
N HIS A 140 -9.51 -12.02 7.76
CA HIS A 140 -9.70 -11.95 6.32
C HIS A 140 -8.98 -10.75 5.72
N LEU A 141 -8.18 -10.99 4.69
CA LEU A 141 -7.51 -9.96 3.91
C LEU A 141 -7.81 -10.18 2.43
N ALA A 142 -8.37 -9.18 1.78
CA ALA A 142 -8.60 -9.18 0.34
C ALA A 142 -7.81 -8.05 -0.31
N LEU A 143 -7.03 -8.38 -1.34
CA LEU A 143 -6.22 -7.45 -2.12
C LEU A 143 -6.80 -7.38 -3.53
N SER A 144 -7.01 -6.19 -4.07
CA SER A 144 -7.51 -6.04 -5.44
C SER A 144 -6.85 -4.89 -6.19
N TRP A 145 -6.88 -4.97 -7.51
CA TRP A 145 -6.42 -3.94 -8.43
C TRP A 145 -7.38 -3.87 -9.63
N ALA A 146 -7.56 -2.71 -10.22
CA ALA A 146 -8.28 -2.57 -11.48
C ALA A 146 -7.35 -2.87 -12.66
N GLN A 147 -7.90 -3.42 -13.76
CA GLN A 147 -7.17 -3.50 -15.03
C GLN A 147 -7.27 -2.19 -15.81
N GLU A 148 -8.39 -1.49 -15.67
CA GLU A 148 -8.69 -0.22 -16.32
C GLU A 148 -9.49 0.67 -15.36
N ARG A 149 -9.25 1.98 -15.42
CA ARG A 149 -9.99 2.98 -14.64
C ARG A 149 -10.28 4.17 -15.54
N MET A 150 -11.50 4.71 -15.46
CA MET A 150 -11.83 5.96 -16.13
C MET A 150 -11.15 7.12 -15.42
N SER A 151 -10.46 7.98 -16.17
CA SER A 151 -9.98 9.26 -15.66
C SER A 151 -11.14 10.22 -15.44
N ALA A 152 -10.87 11.31 -14.73
CA ALA A 152 -11.80 12.43 -14.58
C ALA A 152 -12.38 12.91 -15.92
N GLY A 153 -11.58 12.83 -16.99
CA GLY A 153 -11.94 13.24 -18.36
C GLY A 153 -12.60 12.16 -19.21
N GLY A 154 -13.10 11.09 -18.59
CA GLY A 154 -13.84 10.03 -19.28
C GLY A 154 -12.99 9.11 -20.16
N LYS A 155 -11.67 9.28 -20.18
CA LYS A 155 -10.77 8.39 -20.91
C LYS A 155 -10.46 7.16 -20.06
N SER A 156 -10.62 5.96 -20.62
CA SER A 156 -10.15 4.73 -19.96
C SER A 156 -8.63 4.72 -19.93
N GLN A 157 -8.05 4.51 -18.75
CA GLN A 157 -6.61 4.34 -18.55
C GLN A 157 -6.33 2.94 -18.04
N ARG A 158 -5.41 2.23 -18.71
CA ARG A 158 -4.89 0.95 -18.26
C ARG A 158 -4.16 1.12 -16.93
N ARG A 159 -4.40 0.20 -16.00
CA ARG A 159 -3.74 0.12 -14.70
C ARG A 159 -2.93 -1.16 -14.60
N TRP A 160 -1.80 -1.06 -13.91
CA TRP A 160 -0.90 -2.18 -13.67
C TRP A 160 -0.97 -2.56 -12.19
N MET A 161 -0.94 -3.86 -11.90
CA MET A 161 -0.84 -4.36 -10.52
C MET A 161 0.39 -3.75 -9.83
N SER A 162 0.23 -3.34 -8.58
CA SER A 162 1.32 -2.87 -7.72
C SER A 162 2.46 -3.89 -7.65
N ARG A 163 3.70 -3.43 -7.80
CA ARG A 163 4.90 -4.24 -7.57
C ARG A 163 4.91 -4.87 -6.18
N PHE A 164 4.37 -4.18 -5.17
CA PHE A 164 4.33 -4.72 -3.82
C PHE A 164 3.42 -5.94 -3.70
N VAL A 165 2.29 -5.97 -4.44
CA VAL A 165 1.41 -7.14 -4.48
C VAL A 165 2.08 -8.29 -5.23
N ARG A 166 2.76 -8.01 -6.34
CA ARG A 166 3.51 -9.01 -7.08
C ARG A 166 4.59 -9.68 -6.22
N ASP A 167 5.26 -8.91 -5.36
CA ASP A 167 6.26 -9.43 -4.42
C ASP A 167 5.63 -10.31 -3.31
N LEU A 168 4.36 -10.09 -2.96
CA LEU A 168 3.64 -10.91 -1.97
C LEU A 168 3.22 -12.27 -2.53
N THR A 169 2.98 -12.37 -3.84
CA THR A 169 2.74 -13.65 -4.48
C THR A 169 4.07 -14.34 -4.76
N PRO A 170 4.35 -15.51 -4.15
CA PRO A 170 5.49 -16.30 -4.58
C PRO A 170 5.35 -16.51 -6.08
N SER A 171 6.45 -16.41 -6.83
CA SER A 171 6.48 -16.71 -8.26
C SER A 171 5.98 -18.15 -8.45
N THR A 172 4.67 -18.31 -8.64
CA THR A 172 4.06 -19.61 -8.83
C THR A 172 4.46 -20.06 -10.21
N GLY A 173 5.51 -20.87 -10.28
CA GLY A 173 5.69 -21.82 -11.36
C GLY A 173 4.38 -22.61 -11.49
N LYS A 174 3.64 -22.34 -12.56
CA LYS A 174 2.40 -23.00 -13.00
C LYS A 174 1.29 -23.12 -11.95
N ALA A 175 0.26 -22.30 -12.15
CA ALA A 175 -1.08 -22.49 -11.60
C ALA A 175 -1.55 -23.94 -11.77
N ALA A 176 -1.76 -24.63 -10.66
CA ALA A 176 -2.61 -25.82 -10.60
C ALA A 176 -3.97 -25.38 -10.03
N ALA A 177 -4.96 -25.33 -10.91
CA ALA A 177 -6.35 -25.20 -10.53
C ALA A 177 -6.78 -26.42 -9.68
N ALA A 178 -7.36 -26.19 -8.50
CA ALA A 178 -8.22 -27.15 -7.83
C ALA A 178 -9.02 -26.51 -6.67
N GLY A 179 -10.34 -26.40 -6.87
CA GLY A 179 -11.38 -26.78 -5.91
C GLY A 179 -11.45 -26.10 -4.54
N THR A 180 -12.45 -25.24 -4.37
CA THR A 180 -12.99 -24.75 -3.10
C THR A 180 -13.33 -25.89 -2.12
N LYS A 181 -12.75 -25.88 -0.91
CA LYS A 181 -13.40 -26.31 0.34
C LYS A 181 -12.92 -25.43 1.51
N PRO A 182 -13.80 -25.07 2.47
CA PRO A 182 -13.49 -24.11 3.53
C PRO A 182 -12.57 -24.77 4.56
N HIS A 183 -11.40 -24.17 4.83
CA HIS A 183 -10.48 -24.68 5.84
C HIS A 183 -10.72 -23.99 7.18
N GLN A 184 -11.16 -24.79 8.15
CA GLN A 184 -11.30 -24.45 9.56
C GLN A 184 -9.94 -24.08 10.18
N ALA A 185 -10.01 -23.29 11.25
CA ALA A 185 -8.89 -22.71 11.99
C ALA A 185 -7.67 -23.65 12.16
N PRO A 186 -6.43 -23.19 11.90
CA PRO A 186 -5.28 -24.05 12.07
C PRO A 186 -4.94 -24.18 13.55
N ARG A 187 -5.18 -25.38 14.07
CA ARG A 187 -4.45 -25.94 15.21
C ARG A 187 -2.95 -25.96 14.90
N ALA A 188 -2.15 -25.70 15.92
CA ALA A 188 -0.71 -25.84 15.92
C ALA A 188 -0.24 -27.18 15.32
N ARG A 189 0.58 -27.11 14.26
CA ARG A 189 1.43 -28.20 13.76
C ARG A 189 2.70 -27.56 13.19
N GLN A 190 3.79 -27.64 13.95
CA GLN A 190 4.83 -28.67 13.85
C GLN A 190 5.78 -28.41 12.68
N ASP A 191 7.03 -28.21 13.08
CA ASP A 191 8.22 -27.97 12.27
C ASP A 191 8.23 -28.79 10.98
N ARG A 192 8.33 -28.07 9.86
CA ARG A 192 8.82 -28.62 8.60
C ARG A 192 10.28 -28.19 8.46
N THR A 193 11.19 -29.11 8.76
CA THR A 193 12.55 -29.07 8.23
C THR A 193 12.50 -29.32 6.72
N PRO A 194 13.06 -28.47 5.85
CA PRO A 194 13.36 -28.85 4.49
C PRO A 194 14.69 -29.63 4.47
N ASP A 195 14.59 -30.85 3.97
CA ASP A 195 15.52 -31.57 3.10
C ASP A 195 17.01 -31.16 3.07
N GLY A 196 17.85 -32.15 3.33
CA GLY A 196 19.29 -32.02 3.43
C GLY A 196 19.97 -31.79 2.08
N SER A 197 20.54 -30.61 1.92
CA SER A 197 21.67 -30.39 1.02
C SER A 197 22.58 -29.35 1.66
N ASN A 198 23.56 -29.85 2.43
CA ASN A 198 24.75 -29.14 2.93
C ASN A 198 24.54 -27.64 3.21
N GLU A 199 23.68 -27.30 4.19
CA GLU A 199 23.59 -25.91 4.65
C GLU A 199 24.96 -25.48 5.20
N ASP A 200 25.46 -24.35 4.71
CA ASP A 200 26.69 -23.73 5.20
C ASP A 200 26.61 -23.60 6.75
N PRO A 201 27.58 -24.16 7.51
CA PRO A 201 27.55 -24.11 8.98
C PRO A 201 27.48 -22.68 9.52
N VAL A 202 28.01 -21.71 8.77
CA VAL A 202 27.93 -20.28 9.10
C VAL A 202 26.50 -19.76 8.92
N MET A 203 25.79 -20.18 7.87
CA MET A 203 24.38 -19.81 7.65
C MET A 203 23.48 -20.38 8.75
N ALA A 204 23.71 -21.62 9.16
CA ALA A 204 23.00 -22.25 10.26
C ALA A 204 23.21 -21.49 11.58
N ALA A 205 24.47 -21.13 11.89
CA ALA A 205 24.81 -20.36 13.08
C ALA A 205 24.17 -18.96 13.09
N LEU A 206 24.17 -18.27 11.95
CA LEU A 206 23.54 -16.95 11.82
C LEU A 206 22.01 -17.01 11.98
N ARG A 207 21.35 -18.06 11.46
CA ARG A 207 19.90 -18.25 11.64
C ARG A 207 19.55 -18.55 13.10
N ALA A 208 20.33 -19.40 13.76
CA ALA A 208 20.15 -19.74 15.17
C ALA A 208 20.32 -18.50 16.05
N TRP A 209 21.40 -17.75 15.86
CA TRP A 209 21.64 -16.48 16.55
C TRP A 209 20.51 -15.47 16.33
N ARG A 210 20.05 -15.29 15.09
CA ARG A 210 18.96 -14.37 14.76
C ARG A 210 17.68 -14.74 15.53
N LEU A 211 17.35 -16.03 15.60
CA LEU A 211 16.16 -16.51 16.30
C LEU A 211 16.26 -16.28 17.81
N GLU A 212 17.43 -16.54 18.41
CA GLU A 212 17.68 -16.29 19.82
C GLU A 212 17.57 -14.80 20.16
N ARG A 213 18.20 -13.94 19.36
CA ARG A 213 18.14 -12.48 19.57
C ARG A 213 16.73 -11.92 19.38
N ALA A 214 16.00 -12.40 18.38
CA ALA A 214 14.62 -11.99 18.15
C ALA A 214 13.70 -12.34 19.32
N ARG A 215 13.89 -13.53 19.92
CA ARG A 215 13.18 -13.94 21.14
C ARG A 215 13.55 -13.07 22.34
N ALA A 216 14.85 -12.80 22.55
CA ALA A 216 15.32 -11.94 23.64
C ALA A 216 14.75 -10.52 23.54
N ASP A 217 14.68 -9.98 22.32
CA ASP A 217 14.20 -8.63 22.05
C ASP A 217 12.66 -8.56 21.85
N ALA A 218 11.95 -9.68 21.95
CA ALA A 218 10.51 -9.81 21.72
C ALA A 218 10.04 -9.24 20.36
N VAL A 219 10.87 -9.35 19.32
CA VAL A 219 10.56 -8.91 17.96
C VAL A 219 10.65 -10.08 16.98
N PRO A 220 9.97 -10.01 15.82
CA PRO A 220 10.13 -11.02 14.78
C PRO A 220 11.58 -11.09 14.23
N PRO A 221 12.10 -12.27 13.84
CA PRO A 221 13.49 -12.45 13.37
C PRO A 221 13.94 -11.53 12.23
N TYR A 222 13.04 -11.21 11.29
CA TYR A 222 13.34 -10.32 10.18
C TYR A 222 13.69 -8.88 10.62
N VAL A 223 13.22 -8.45 11.80
CA VAL A 223 13.57 -7.14 12.38
C VAL A 223 15.04 -7.08 12.76
N ILE A 224 15.59 -8.19 13.27
CA ILE A 224 17.03 -8.33 13.56
C ILE A 224 17.82 -8.30 12.25
N ALA A 225 17.56 -9.24 11.34
CA ALA A 225 18.16 -9.28 10.00
C ALA A 225 17.28 -10.06 9.01
N HIS A 226 17.10 -9.55 7.78
CA HIS A 226 16.41 -10.29 6.73
C HIS A 226 17.27 -11.44 6.20
N ASP A 227 16.64 -12.45 5.58
CA ASP A 227 17.36 -13.57 4.96
C ASP A 227 18.33 -13.10 3.86
N THR A 228 17.97 -12.06 3.12
CA THR A 228 18.85 -11.41 2.13
C THR A 228 20.09 -10.80 2.77
N THR A 229 19.97 -10.22 3.96
CA THR A 229 21.10 -9.69 4.73
C THR A 229 21.98 -10.82 5.25
N LEU A 230 21.40 -11.92 5.78
CA LEU A 230 22.18 -13.08 6.22
C LEU A 230 22.94 -13.73 5.06
N ALA A 231 22.30 -13.87 3.89
CA ALA A 231 22.95 -14.37 2.68
C ALA A 231 24.12 -13.47 2.25
N ALA A 232 23.92 -12.14 2.25
CA ALA A 232 24.97 -11.18 1.92
C ALA A 232 26.13 -11.19 2.92
N ILE A 233 25.86 -11.46 4.21
CA ILE A 233 26.89 -11.64 5.24
C ILE A 233 27.74 -12.89 4.96
N VAL A 234 27.10 -14.03 4.66
CA VAL A 234 27.81 -15.28 4.35
C VAL A 234 28.66 -15.11 3.09
N GLU A 235 28.08 -14.55 2.03
CA GLU A 235 28.76 -14.31 0.75
C GLU A 235 29.99 -13.39 0.90
N ARG A 236 29.86 -12.29 1.65
CA ARG A 236 30.93 -11.29 1.79
C ARG A 236 31.92 -11.62 2.91
N SER A 237 31.53 -12.47 3.86
CA SER A 237 32.36 -12.93 4.98
C SER A 237 33.16 -11.80 5.67
N PRO A 238 32.51 -10.73 6.15
CA PRO A 238 33.19 -9.57 6.73
C PRO A 238 33.98 -9.94 7.98
N ARG A 239 35.21 -9.44 8.10
CA ARG A 239 36.14 -9.74 9.20
C ARG A 239 36.22 -8.64 10.25
N SER A 240 35.58 -7.50 9.99
CA SER A 240 35.58 -6.34 10.87
C SER A 240 34.23 -5.64 10.84
N LEU A 241 33.94 -4.84 11.87
CA LEU A 241 32.75 -3.99 11.91
C LEU A 241 32.69 -3.03 10.71
N ALA A 242 33.85 -2.53 10.25
CA ALA A 242 33.93 -1.64 9.10
C ALA A 242 33.54 -2.33 7.78
N GLU A 243 33.83 -3.63 7.64
CA GLU A 243 33.40 -4.44 6.49
C GLU A 243 31.92 -4.83 6.59
N LEU A 244 31.45 -5.16 7.79
CA LEU A 244 30.05 -5.48 8.05
C LEU A 244 29.12 -4.28 7.76
N ALA A 245 29.57 -3.05 8.05
CA ALA A 245 28.87 -1.82 7.73
C ALA A 245 28.59 -1.62 6.23
N ARG A 246 29.34 -2.30 5.35
CA ARG A 246 29.17 -2.22 3.88
C ARG A 246 28.21 -3.29 3.35
N VAL A 247 27.65 -4.13 4.22
CA VAL A 247 26.70 -5.18 3.83
C VAL A 247 25.29 -4.58 3.71
N PRO A 248 24.58 -4.77 2.58
CA PRO A 248 23.22 -4.28 2.41
C PRO A 248 22.28 -4.78 3.53
N GLY A 249 21.58 -3.86 4.18
CA GLY A 249 20.67 -4.15 5.30
C GLY A 249 21.29 -4.05 6.70
N ILE A 250 22.60 -3.77 6.81
CA ILE A 250 23.26 -3.44 8.09
C ILE A 250 23.47 -1.92 8.17
N GLY A 251 22.51 -1.22 8.77
CA GLY A 251 22.61 0.21 9.09
C GLY A 251 23.36 0.48 10.40
N PRO A 252 23.72 1.74 10.70
CA PRO A 252 24.53 2.11 11.87
C PRO A 252 23.96 1.64 13.21
N ALA A 253 22.63 1.72 13.40
CA ALA A 253 21.97 1.24 14.62
C ALA A 253 22.07 -0.29 14.79
N LYS A 254 21.99 -1.06 13.70
CA LYS A 254 22.14 -2.52 13.74
C LYS A 254 23.60 -2.93 13.91
N LEU A 255 24.52 -2.17 13.31
CA LEU A 255 25.94 -2.38 13.46
C LEU A 255 26.39 -2.18 14.92
N ASP A 256 25.91 -1.11 15.55
CA ASP A 256 26.20 -0.81 16.96
C ASP A 256 25.63 -1.89 17.89
N LYS A 257 24.38 -2.31 17.64
CA LYS A 257 23.67 -3.25 18.51
C LYS A 257 24.08 -4.72 18.32
N TYR A 258 24.40 -5.14 17.10
CA TYR A 258 24.57 -6.56 16.76
C TYR A 258 25.90 -6.89 16.07
N GLY A 259 26.66 -5.88 15.64
CA GLY A 259 27.81 -6.08 14.76
C GLY A 259 28.92 -6.95 15.36
N ALA A 260 29.20 -6.78 16.66
CA ALA A 260 30.24 -7.55 17.35
C ALA A 260 29.90 -9.05 17.39
N GLU A 261 28.63 -9.38 17.60
CA GLU A 261 28.15 -10.77 17.69
C GLU A 261 28.16 -11.46 16.33
N ILE A 262 27.73 -10.75 15.27
CA ILE A 262 27.76 -11.26 13.90
C ILE A 262 29.20 -11.57 13.48
N VAL A 263 30.15 -10.68 13.75
CA VAL A 263 31.58 -10.90 13.42
C VAL A 263 32.15 -12.07 14.22
N ALA A 264 31.75 -12.25 15.49
CA ALA A 264 32.19 -13.38 16.30
C ALA A 264 31.70 -14.73 15.72
N ILE A 265 30.45 -14.81 15.26
CA ILE A 265 29.90 -16.02 14.63
C ILE A 265 30.67 -16.38 13.35
N LEU A 266 31.00 -15.39 12.53
CA LEU A 266 31.79 -15.58 11.30
C LEU A 266 33.22 -16.06 11.56
N GLN A 267 33.78 -15.73 12.73
CA GLN A 267 35.11 -16.19 13.15
C GLN A 267 35.09 -17.60 13.75
N GLN A 268 33.95 -18.02 14.34
CA GLN A 268 33.76 -19.34 14.95
C GLN A 268 33.34 -20.43 13.95
N GLY A 269 32.64 -20.06 12.87
CA GLY A 269 32.18 -21.00 11.84
C GLY A 269 33.22 -21.32 10.75
N ARG A 270 34.51 -21.07 11.01
CA ARG A 270 35.65 -21.35 10.12
C ARG A 270 36.48 -22.53 10.61
#